data_AF-A0A3B0K7C7-F1
#
_entry.id   AF-A0A3B0K7C7-F1
#
_cell.length_a   1.000
_cell.length_b   1.000
_cell.length_c   1.000
_cell.angle_alpha   90.00
_cell.angle_beta   90.00
_cell.angle_gamma   90.00
#
_symmetry.space_group_name_H-M   'P 1'
#
loop_
_entity.id
_entity.type
_entity.pdbx_description
1 polymer ?
#
loop_
_entity_poly.entity_id
_entity_poly.type
_entity_poly.pdbx_seq_one_letter_code
_entity_poly.pdbx_strand_id
1 'polypeptide(L)'
;MAECAMASFLNGQYYQSVCCTAALVYMGEQLRSHERHLMCDIFLGIINKFIIEKIELEKQLEAKRQALQQISEPTEEQKQVVEAAKEGINILLWHLTMYISEMLVITIEALNYFTTDDHEPKVFLYRLMGECLGIMCQLVNTDDDVVNTAASIAYAFGMVYGFHLPPTHPSNLDNIISYCIFSVRNLRNLDAAIQGDRFLPVMREFHTQASVRFAELEDKFQDMKTGFDRVVRLFGEDGSVLQADELFGIFDSLMGAFAEARHDNESFRRRQEEKEKRAKQEVELKKRTIDRKNKTGLMSSVARNLGLKSSSPTNGGDLISALRTGDVFGENMA
;
A
#
# COMPACT_ATOMS: atom_id res chain seq x y z
N MET A 1 -18.67 -21.85 -9.57
CA MET A 1 -19.58 -21.06 -8.70
C MET A 1 -19.41 -19.56 -8.92
N ALA A 2 -18.20 -19.02 -8.84
CA ALA A 2 -17.92 -17.60 -9.10
C ALA A 2 -18.50 -17.09 -10.46
N GLU A 3 -18.28 -17.83 -11.56
CA GLU A 3 -18.86 -17.49 -12.86
C GLU A 3 -20.39 -17.50 -12.86
N CYS A 4 -21.02 -18.49 -12.21
CA CYS A 4 -22.48 -18.56 -12.09
C CYS A 4 -23.04 -17.37 -11.30
N ALA A 5 -22.36 -16.96 -10.23
CA ALA A 5 -22.73 -15.80 -9.44
C ALA A 5 -22.70 -14.53 -10.30
N MET A 6 -21.56 -14.27 -10.96
CA MET A 6 -21.40 -13.10 -11.82
C MET A 6 -22.37 -13.08 -13.01
N ALA A 7 -22.59 -14.23 -13.66
CA ALA A 7 -23.56 -14.34 -14.76
C ALA A 7 -24.98 -14.04 -14.28
N SER A 8 -25.37 -14.53 -13.09
CA SER A 8 -26.69 -14.25 -12.51
C SER A 8 -26.84 -12.76 -12.18
N PHE A 9 -25.81 -12.13 -11.62
CA PHE A 9 -25.79 -10.69 -11.37
C PHE A 9 -26.00 -9.87 -12.66
N LEU A 10 -25.23 -10.16 -13.70
CA LEU A 10 -25.30 -9.45 -14.98
C LEU A 10 -26.67 -9.61 -15.67
N ASN A 11 -27.34 -10.75 -15.44
CA ASN A 11 -28.68 -11.02 -15.95
C ASN A 11 -29.81 -10.46 -15.07
N GLY A 12 -29.50 -9.70 -14.01
CA GLY A 12 -30.48 -9.14 -13.08
C GLY A 12 -31.11 -10.17 -12.12
N GLN A 13 -30.58 -11.39 -12.08
CA GLN A 13 -31.03 -12.46 -11.19
C GLN A 13 -30.32 -12.36 -9.84
N TYR A 14 -30.58 -11.29 -9.10
CA TYR A 14 -29.81 -10.94 -7.89
C TYR A 14 -29.89 -11.99 -6.78
N TYR A 15 -31.06 -12.56 -6.51
CA TYR A 15 -31.21 -13.65 -5.54
C TYR A 15 -30.35 -14.87 -5.90
N GLN A 16 -30.43 -15.30 -7.16
CA GLN A 16 -29.61 -16.41 -7.66
C GLN A 16 -28.11 -16.08 -7.56
N SER A 17 -27.74 -14.84 -7.85
CA SER A 17 -26.36 -14.36 -7.69
C SER A 17 -25.87 -14.50 -6.25
N VAL A 18 -26.65 -14.02 -5.28
CA VAL A 18 -26.30 -14.10 -3.85
C VAL A 18 -26.25 -15.56 -3.39
N CYS A 19 -27.17 -16.41 -3.82
CA CYS A 19 -27.12 -17.84 -3.51
C CYS A 19 -25.87 -18.53 -4.12
N CYS A 20 -25.48 -18.19 -5.34
CA CYS A 20 -24.27 -18.71 -5.95
C CYS A 20 -23.00 -18.22 -5.23
N THR A 21 -22.99 -16.97 -4.76
CA THR A 21 -21.93 -16.44 -3.89
C THR A 21 -21.89 -17.16 -2.54
N ALA A 22 -23.04 -17.39 -1.91
CA ALA A 22 -23.13 -18.17 -0.67
C ALA A 22 -22.51 -19.55 -0.87
N ALA A 23 -22.93 -20.26 -1.92
CA ALA A 23 -22.38 -21.57 -2.24
C ALA A 23 -20.87 -21.54 -2.59
N LEU A 24 -20.36 -20.46 -3.17
CA LEU A 24 -18.91 -20.26 -3.33
C LEU A 24 -18.19 -20.21 -1.97
N VAL A 25 -18.77 -19.53 -0.98
CA VAL A 25 -18.21 -19.44 0.38
C VAL A 25 -18.35 -20.78 1.13
N TYR A 26 -19.56 -21.35 1.19
CA TYR A 26 -19.83 -22.55 1.98
C TYR A 26 -19.21 -23.84 1.41
N MET A 27 -18.99 -23.92 0.10
CA MET A 27 -18.31 -25.06 -0.53
C MET A 27 -16.81 -24.84 -0.70
N GLY A 28 -16.35 -23.60 -0.54
CA GLY A 28 -14.94 -23.23 -0.61
C GLY A 28 -14.23 -23.50 0.71
N GLU A 29 -12.91 -23.61 0.62
CA GLU A 29 -12.04 -23.37 1.78
C GLU A 29 -11.85 -21.84 1.91
N GLN A 30 -10.64 -21.35 2.19
CA GLN A 30 -10.34 -19.93 2.19
C GLN A 30 -10.54 -19.31 0.80
N LEU A 31 -11.38 -18.27 0.71
CA LEU A 31 -11.58 -17.52 -0.52
C LEU A 31 -10.27 -16.92 -1.02
N ARG A 32 -9.94 -17.11 -2.29
CA ARG A 32 -8.80 -16.43 -2.92
C ARG A 32 -9.11 -14.94 -3.08
N SER A 33 -8.06 -14.14 -3.32
CA SER A 33 -8.20 -12.69 -3.53
C SER A 33 -9.25 -12.35 -4.59
N HIS A 34 -9.19 -12.99 -5.77
CA HIS A 34 -10.16 -12.74 -6.84
C HIS A 34 -11.61 -13.12 -6.47
N GLU A 35 -11.81 -14.14 -5.64
CA GLU A 35 -13.15 -14.57 -5.20
C GLU A 35 -13.72 -13.57 -4.19
N ARG A 36 -12.89 -13.02 -3.30
CA ARG A 36 -13.30 -11.94 -2.39
C ARG A 36 -13.69 -10.68 -3.15
N HIS A 37 -12.93 -10.30 -4.18
CA HIS A 37 -13.25 -9.15 -5.02
C HIS A 37 -14.54 -9.38 -5.81
N LEU A 38 -14.73 -10.56 -6.42
CA LEU A 38 -15.97 -10.91 -7.11
C LEU A 38 -17.19 -10.86 -6.17
N MET A 39 -17.05 -11.36 -4.95
CA MET A 39 -18.11 -11.25 -3.93
C MET A 39 -18.42 -9.78 -3.60
N CYS A 40 -17.39 -8.95 -3.40
CA CYS A 40 -17.52 -7.51 -3.16
C CYS A 40 -18.26 -6.81 -4.31
N ASP A 41 -17.85 -7.06 -5.56
CA ASP A 41 -18.45 -6.46 -6.75
C ASP A 41 -19.93 -6.83 -6.90
N ILE A 42 -20.28 -8.10 -6.63
CA ILE A 42 -21.67 -8.55 -6.66
C ILE A 42 -22.49 -7.87 -5.56
N PHE A 43 -22.00 -7.85 -4.33
CA PHE A 43 -22.74 -7.30 -3.19
C PHE A 43 -22.98 -5.80 -3.36
N LEU A 44 -21.91 -5.04 -3.58
CA LEU A 44 -22.01 -3.59 -3.79
C LEU A 44 -22.72 -3.26 -5.09
N GLY A 45 -22.57 -4.09 -6.13
CA GLY A 45 -23.27 -3.95 -7.40
C GLY A 45 -24.78 -4.07 -7.26
N ILE A 46 -25.27 -5.07 -6.51
CA ILE A 46 -26.70 -5.24 -6.20
C ILE A 46 -27.19 -4.03 -5.41
N ILE A 47 -26.49 -3.64 -4.34
CA ILE A 47 -26.85 -2.46 -3.53
C ILE A 47 -26.95 -1.20 -4.40
N ASN A 48 -26.00 -0.98 -5.31
CA ASN A 48 -26.01 0.16 -6.21
C ASN A 48 -27.23 0.17 -7.15
N LYS A 49 -27.70 -1.01 -7.60
CA LYS A 49 -28.95 -1.11 -8.38
C LYS A 49 -30.16 -0.67 -7.57
N PHE A 50 -30.26 -1.10 -6.31
CA PHE A 50 -31.31 -0.65 -5.38
C PHE A 50 -31.25 0.85 -5.11
N ILE A 51 -30.05 1.44 -4.96
CA ILE A 51 -29.88 2.90 -4.81
C ILE A 51 -30.47 3.64 -6.02
N ILE A 52 -30.08 3.22 -7.22
CA ILE A 52 -30.55 3.86 -8.46
C ILE A 52 -32.08 3.76 -8.58
N GLU A 53 -32.64 2.59 -8.29
CA GLU A 53 -34.10 2.37 -8.34
C GLU A 53 -34.84 3.22 -7.28
N LYS A 54 -34.31 3.29 -6.06
CA LYS A 54 -34.86 4.15 -5.00
C LYS A 54 -34.90 5.61 -5.43
N ILE A 55 -33.79 6.14 -5.97
CA ILE A 55 -33.69 7.54 -6.41
C ILE A 55 -34.76 7.84 -7.46
N GLU A 56 -34.96 6.93 -8.42
CA GLU A 56 -35.97 7.11 -9.47
C GLU A 56 -37.40 7.04 -8.90
N LEU A 57 -37.69 6.11 -8.00
CA LEU A 57 -39.00 6.04 -7.33
C LEU A 57 -39.27 7.27 -6.45
N GLU A 58 -38.27 7.78 -5.74
CA GLU A 58 -38.38 9.01 -4.93
C GLU A 58 -38.69 10.22 -5.80
N LYS A 59 -38.06 10.33 -6.98
CA LYS A 59 -38.36 11.38 -7.95
C LYS A 59 -39.80 11.29 -8.46
N GLN A 60 -40.28 10.08 -8.74
CA GLN A 60 -41.67 9.86 -9.16
C GLN A 60 -42.67 10.18 -8.04
N LEU A 61 -42.36 9.80 -6.80
CA LEU A 61 -43.16 10.15 -5.63
C LEU A 61 -43.26 11.66 -5.45
N GLU A 62 -42.14 12.37 -5.57
CA GLU A 62 -42.10 13.82 -5.43
C GLU A 62 -42.91 14.53 -6.53
N ALA A 63 -42.81 14.08 -7.78
CA ALA A 63 -43.65 14.59 -8.87
C ALA A 63 -45.16 14.38 -8.59
N LYS A 64 -45.55 13.21 -8.07
CA LYS A 64 -46.94 12.92 -7.68
C LYS A 64 -47.41 13.79 -6.51
N ARG A 65 -46.54 14.03 -5.52
CA ARG A 65 -46.84 14.94 -4.39
C ARG A 65 -47.06 16.37 -4.85
N GLN A 66 -46.20 16.87 -5.73
CA GLN A 66 -46.33 18.22 -6.30
C GLN A 66 -47.61 18.38 -7.12
N ALA A 67 -47.96 17.36 -7.94
CA ALA A 67 -49.22 17.36 -8.67
C ALA A 67 -50.44 17.38 -7.73
N LEU A 68 -50.40 16.61 -6.65
CA LEU A 68 -51.48 16.57 -5.64
C LEU A 68 -51.65 17.92 -4.93
N GLN A 69 -50.55 18.61 -4.62
CA GLN A 69 -50.56 19.93 -3.97
C GLN A 69 -51.18 21.05 -4.82
N GLN A 70 -51.20 20.89 -6.15
CA GLN A 70 -51.82 21.86 -7.07
C GLN A 70 -53.34 21.72 -7.14
N ILE A 71 -53.92 20.67 -6.54
CA ILE A 71 -55.36 20.40 -6.54
C ILE A 71 -55.97 20.97 -5.25
N SER A 72 -56.97 21.85 -5.38
CA SER A 72 -57.60 22.51 -4.22
C SER A 72 -58.32 21.53 -3.28
N GLU A 73 -58.98 20.51 -3.84
CA GLU A 73 -59.65 19.44 -3.10
C GLU A 73 -59.31 18.08 -3.77
N PRO A 74 -58.19 17.44 -3.39
CA PRO A 74 -57.79 16.17 -3.98
C PRO A 74 -58.71 15.03 -3.52
N THR A 75 -59.09 14.16 -4.46
CA THR A 75 -59.90 12.97 -4.18
C THR A 75 -59.12 11.93 -3.37
N GLU A 76 -59.82 11.04 -2.66
CA GLU A 76 -59.17 9.93 -1.93
C GLU A 76 -58.36 9.01 -2.87
N GLU A 77 -58.83 8.81 -4.10
CA GLU A 77 -58.09 8.06 -5.12
C GLU A 77 -56.75 8.73 -5.45
N GLN A 78 -56.71 10.06 -5.59
CA GLN A 78 -55.49 10.80 -5.87
C GLN A 78 -54.50 10.75 -4.69
N LYS A 79 -55.01 10.76 -3.45
CA LYS A 79 -54.17 10.56 -2.25
C LYS A 79 -53.61 9.14 -2.18
N GLN A 80 -54.43 8.13 -2.48
CA GLN A 80 -54.00 6.73 -2.52
C GLN A 80 -52.88 6.48 -3.53
N VAL A 81 -52.87 7.19 -4.67
CA VAL A 81 -51.79 7.08 -5.67
C VAL A 81 -50.44 7.54 -5.12
N VAL A 82 -50.42 8.55 -4.24
CA VAL A 82 -49.19 9.03 -3.57
C VAL A 82 -48.76 8.03 -2.49
N GLU A 83 -49.69 7.53 -1.68
CA GLU A 83 -49.37 6.52 -0.66
C GLU A 83 -48.89 5.19 -1.28
N ALA A 84 -49.49 4.73 -2.37
CA ALA A 84 -49.02 3.55 -3.09
C ALA A 84 -47.60 3.73 -3.65
N ALA A 85 -47.24 4.93 -4.10
CA ALA A 85 -45.88 5.22 -4.55
C ALA A 85 -44.87 5.21 -3.38
N LYS A 86 -45.26 5.74 -2.22
CA LYS A 86 -44.46 5.67 -0.98
C LYS A 86 -44.28 4.21 -0.53
N GLU A 87 -45.34 3.41 -0.59
CA GLU A 87 -45.27 1.99 -0.20
C GLU A 87 -44.36 1.18 -1.14
N GLY A 88 -44.35 1.51 -2.44
CA GLY A 88 -43.40 0.91 -3.38
C GLY A 88 -41.93 1.10 -2.97
N ILE A 89 -41.58 2.28 -2.44
CA ILE A 89 -40.23 2.56 -1.92
C ILE A 89 -39.95 1.73 -0.66
N ASN A 90 -40.93 1.62 0.26
CA ASN A 90 -40.77 0.81 1.47
C ASN A 90 -40.53 -0.66 1.14
N ILE A 91 -41.28 -1.22 0.18
CA ILE A 91 -41.10 -2.60 -0.30
C ILE A 91 -39.70 -2.79 -0.89
N LEU A 92 -39.22 -1.83 -1.69
CA LEU A 92 -37.86 -1.86 -2.24
C LEU A 92 -36.80 -1.87 -1.13
N LEU A 93 -36.94 -1.02 -0.11
CA LEU A 93 -36.03 -0.93 1.04
C LEU A 93 -36.07 -2.21 1.90
N TRP A 94 -37.24 -2.82 2.04
CA TRP A 94 -37.39 -4.11 2.73
C TRP A 94 -36.65 -5.22 1.99
N HIS A 95 -36.80 -5.32 0.65
CA HIS A 95 -36.03 -6.26 -0.16
C HIS A 95 -34.52 -6.03 -0.03
N LEU A 96 -34.07 -4.78 -0.08
CA LEU A 96 -32.66 -4.46 0.12
C LEU A 96 -32.16 -4.94 1.49
N THR A 97 -32.95 -4.74 2.54
CA THR A 97 -32.62 -5.21 3.90
C THR A 97 -32.46 -6.72 3.96
N MET A 98 -33.34 -7.48 3.29
CA MET A 98 -33.21 -8.93 3.18
C MET A 98 -31.94 -9.34 2.45
N TYR A 99 -31.61 -8.69 1.33
CA TYR A 99 -30.36 -8.96 0.60
C TYR A 99 -29.14 -8.67 1.46
N ILE A 100 -29.11 -7.54 2.17
CA ILE A 100 -27.99 -7.17 3.03
C ILE A 100 -27.87 -8.16 4.18
N SER A 101 -28.96 -8.57 4.81
CA SER A 101 -28.95 -9.62 5.84
C SER A 101 -28.25 -10.90 5.35
N GLU A 102 -28.61 -11.39 4.15
CA GLU A 102 -27.96 -12.57 3.55
C GLU A 102 -26.47 -12.31 3.24
N MET A 103 -26.13 -11.14 2.69
CA MET A 103 -24.75 -10.75 2.41
C MET A 103 -23.89 -10.74 3.68
N LEU A 104 -24.44 -10.30 4.81
CA LEU A 104 -23.74 -10.30 6.10
C LEU A 104 -23.49 -11.71 6.60
N VAL A 105 -24.49 -12.59 6.52
CA VAL A 105 -24.32 -14.01 6.88
C VAL A 105 -23.21 -14.66 6.06
N ILE A 106 -23.21 -14.43 4.75
CA ILE A 106 -22.17 -14.94 3.83
C ILE A 106 -20.80 -14.37 4.17
N THR A 107 -20.71 -13.07 4.49
CA THR A 107 -19.44 -12.40 4.82
C THR A 107 -18.88 -12.89 6.16
N ILE A 108 -19.74 -13.11 7.16
CA ILE A 108 -19.37 -13.69 8.45
C ILE A 108 -18.85 -15.11 8.27
N GLU A 109 -19.52 -15.91 7.43
CA GLU A 109 -19.04 -17.25 7.14
C GLU A 109 -17.68 -17.23 6.44
N ALA A 110 -17.50 -16.34 5.46
CA ALA A 110 -16.20 -16.16 4.79
C ALA A 110 -15.09 -15.80 5.78
N LEU A 111 -15.39 -14.94 6.78
CA LEU A 111 -14.45 -14.58 7.85
C LEU A 111 -14.03 -15.79 8.71
N ASN A 112 -14.94 -16.74 8.95
CA ASN A 112 -14.69 -17.92 9.80
C ASN A 112 -13.66 -18.89 9.20
N TYR A 113 -13.46 -18.87 7.87
CA TYR A 113 -12.44 -19.67 7.22
C TYR A 113 -11.01 -19.11 7.38
N PHE A 114 -10.86 -17.85 7.81
CA PHE A 114 -9.57 -17.20 7.99
C PHE A 114 -9.12 -17.22 9.46
N THR A 115 -7.86 -17.57 9.68
CA THR A 115 -7.23 -17.57 11.00
C THR A 115 -6.99 -16.15 11.51
N THR A 116 -6.57 -15.98 12.76
CA THR A 116 -6.24 -14.66 13.32
C THR A 116 -5.08 -13.97 12.60
N ASP A 117 -4.21 -14.76 11.96
CA ASP A 117 -2.98 -14.29 11.32
C ASP A 117 -3.20 -13.90 9.85
N ASP A 118 -4.35 -14.27 9.29
CA ASP A 118 -4.78 -13.90 7.94
C ASP A 118 -5.33 -12.45 7.92
N HIS A 119 -4.44 -11.49 8.16
CA HIS A 119 -4.81 -10.10 8.38
C HIS A 119 -5.47 -9.46 7.15
N GLU A 120 -4.88 -9.55 5.95
CA GLU A 120 -5.40 -8.90 4.74
C GLU A 120 -6.83 -9.34 4.38
N PRO A 121 -7.15 -10.64 4.29
CA PRO A 121 -8.52 -11.08 3.99
C PRO A 121 -9.53 -10.60 5.04
N LYS A 122 -9.12 -10.55 6.31
CA LYS A 122 -9.98 -10.05 7.39
C LYS A 122 -10.26 -8.57 7.27
N VAL A 123 -9.25 -7.74 7.02
CA VAL A 123 -9.44 -6.31 6.76
C VAL A 123 -10.43 -6.11 5.62
N PHE A 124 -10.23 -6.85 4.52
CA PHE A 124 -11.08 -6.75 3.33
C PHE A 124 -12.55 -7.11 3.63
N LEU A 125 -12.80 -8.23 4.31
CA LEU A 125 -14.15 -8.72 4.58
C LEU A 125 -14.88 -7.87 5.64
N TYR A 126 -14.17 -7.39 6.66
CA TYR A 126 -14.75 -6.45 7.63
C TYR A 126 -15.12 -5.10 6.99
N ARG A 127 -14.29 -4.60 6.06
CA ARG A 127 -14.62 -3.42 5.25
C ARG A 127 -15.91 -3.64 4.46
N LEU A 128 -16.00 -4.75 3.72
CA LEU A 128 -17.20 -5.08 2.93
C LEU A 128 -18.46 -5.14 3.81
N MET A 129 -18.35 -5.75 4.99
CA MET A 129 -19.44 -5.81 5.97
C MET A 129 -19.88 -4.41 6.43
N GLY A 130 -18.90 -3.54 6.72
CA GLY A 130 -19.13 -2.14 7.09
C GLY A 130 -19.79 -1.33 5.96
N GLU A 131 -19.43 -1.56 4.71
CA GLU A 131 -20.03 -0.90 3.55
C GLU A 131 -21.48 -1.31 3.34
N CYS A 132 -21.77 -2.62 3.38
CA CYS A 132 -23.15 -3.12 3.27
C CYS A 132 -24.04 -2.53 4.37
N LEU A 133 -23.61 -2.59 5.63
CA LEU A 133 -24.36 -2.02 6.76
C LEU A 133 -24.48 -0.50 6.69
N GLY A 134 -23.39 0.20 6.35
CA GLY A 134 -23.38 1.65 6.27
C GLY A 134 -24.33 2.19 5.20
N ILE A 135 -24.37 1.54 4.04
CA ILE A 135 -25.31 1.88 2.98
C ILE A 135 -26.76 1.53 3.39
N MET A 136 -26.98 0.40 4.06
CA MET A 136 -28.31 0.06 4.59
C MET A 136 -28.84 1.16 5.51
N CYS A 137 -28.02 1.61 6.45
CA CYS A 137 -28.43 2.64 7.41
C CYS A 137 -28.83 3.94 6.69
N GLN A 138 -28.04 4.35 5.70
CA GLN A 138 -28.35 5.52 4.88
C GLN A 138 -29.71 5.43 4.18
N LEU A 139 -30.08 4.24 3.70
CA LEU A 139 -31.26 4.08 2.84
C LEU A 139 -32.54 3.79 3.62
N VAL A 140 -32.44 3.04 4.72
CA VAL A 140 -33.60 2.59 5.50
C VAL A 140 -33.97 3.60 6.59
N ASN A 141 -33.03 4.47 7.00
CA ASN A 141 -33.23 5.51 8.03
C ASN A 141 -34.04 5.00 9.23
N THR A 142 -33.55 3.91 9.83
CA THR A 142 -34.13 3.41 11.07
C THR A 142 -33.80 4.42 12.17
N ASP A 143 -34.81 4.92 12.90
CA ASP A 143 -34.62 5.76 14.10
C ASP A 143 -33.75 5.06 15.19
N ASP A 144 -33.36 3.81 14.96
CA ASP A 144 -32.51 2.99 15.80
C ASP A 144 -31.05 2.98 15.29
N ASP A 145 -30.14 3.51 16.11
CA ASP A 145 -28.69 3.62 15.88
C ASP A 145 -27.96 2.26 15.85
N VAL A 146 -28.67 1.15 16.01
CA VAL A 146 -28.10 -0.21 16.01
C VAL A 146 -27.33 -0.53 14.72
N VAL A 147 -27.88 -0.19 13.55
CA VAL A 147 -27.22 -0.49 12.25
C VAL A 147 -25.95 0.34 12.09
N ASN A 148 -25.97 1.62 12.50
CA ASN A 148 -24.80 2.50 12.52
C ASN A 148 -23.70 1.97 13.44
N THR A 149 -24.10 1.46 14.61
CA THR A 149 -23.19 0.86 15.58
C THR A 149 -22.56 -0.40 14.99
N ALA A 150 -23.34 -1.28 14.36
CA ALA A 150 -22.84 -2.49 13.72
C ALA A 150 -21.85 -2.18 12.57
N ALA A 151 -22.16 -1.20 11.72
CA ALA A 151 -21.23 -0.74 10.67
C ALA A 151 -19.92 -0.20 11.25
N SER A 152 -20.01 0.64 12.29
CA SER A 152 -18.83 1.19 12.99
C SER A 152 -17.95 0.10 13.58
N ILE A 153 -18.56 -0.91 14.21
CA ILE A 153 -17.86 -2.07 14.77
C ILE A 153 -17.17 -2.87 13.67
N ALA A 154 -17.81 -3.09 12.52
CA ALA A 154 -17.20 -3.78 11.39
C ALA A 154 -15.93 -3.06 10.91
N TYR A 155 -16.00 -1.75 10.65
CA TYR A 155 -14.81 -0.97 10.27
C TYR A 155 -13.72 -0.96 11.35
N ALA A 156 -14.10 -0.93 12.63
CA ALA A 156 -13.17 -1.00 13.74
C ALA A 156 -12.41 -2.33 13.77
N PHE A 157 -13.08 -3.46 13.56
CA PHE A 157 -12.41 -4.75 13.38
C PHE A 157 -11.46 -4.74 12.19
N GLY A 158 -11.88 -4.14 11.06
CA GLY A 158 -11.00 -3.91 9.92
C GLY A 158 -9.71 -3.14 10.29
N MET A 159 -9.82 -2.09 11.10
CA MET A 159 -8.64 -1.34 11.58
C MET A 159 -7.75 -2.17 12.52
N VAL A 160 -8.33 -3.00 13.40
CA VAL A 160 -7.56 -3.87 14.32
C VAL A 160 -6.66 -4.83 13.53
N TYR A 161 -7.20 -5.48 12.51
CA TYR A 161 -6.40 -6.34 11.64
C TYR A 161 -5.45 -5.53 10.75
N GLY A 162 -5.86 -4.32 10.33
CA GLY A 162 -5.05 -3.40 9.52
C GLY A 162 -3.75 -2.94 10.17
N PHE A 163 -3.66 -2.90 11.52
CA PHE A 163 -2.41 -2.59 12.22
C PHE A 163 -1.25 -3.55 11.92
N HIS A 164 -1.56 -4.75 11.44
CA HIS A 164 -0.56 -5.77 11.10
C HIS A 164 -0.14 -5.71 9.61
N LEU A 165 -0.76 -4.83 8.83
CA LEU A 165 -0.39 -4.56 7.44
C LEU A 165 0.44 -3.28 7.35
N PRO A 166 1.27 -3.11 6.30
CA PRO A 166 1.88 -1.83 5.99
C PRO A 166 0.82 -0.70 5.96
N PRO A 167 1.11 0.50 6.49
CA PRO A 167 0.17 1.63 6.44
C PRO A 167 -0.28 2.00 5.03
N THR A 168 0.53 1.68 4.02
CA THR A 168 0.26 1.89 2.59
C THR A 168 -0.49 0.75 1.92
N HIS A 169 -0.77 -0.35 2.63
CA HIS A 169 -1.42 -1.52 2.05
C HIS A 169 -2.83 -1.16 1.57
N PRO A 170 -3.22 -1.52 0.32
CA PRO A 170 -4.50 -1.11 -0.27
C PRO A 170 -5.71 -1.43 0.61
N SER A 171 -5.82 -2.66 1.12
CA SER A 171 -6.96 -3.07 1.97
C SER A 171 -7.08 -2.24 3.26
N ASN A 172 -5.95 -1.81 3.84
CA ASN A 172 -5.93 -0.96 5.04
C ASN A 172 -6.38 0.46 4.69
N LEU A 173 -5.83 1.02 3.61
CA LEU A 173 -6.23 2.34 3.11
C LEU A 173 -7.71 2.38 2.73
N ASP A 174 -8.18 1.39 1.97
CA ASP A 174 -9.58 1.23 1.55
C ASP A 174 -10.51 1.17 2.79
N ASN A 175 -10.14 0.41 3.83
CA ASN A 175 -10.96 0.34 5.05
C ASN A 175 -11.04 1.68 5.80
N ILE A 176 -9.91 2.37 5.95
CA ILE A 176 -9.87 3.69 6.61
C ILE A 176 -10.70 4.70 5.81
N ILE A 177 -10.54 4.69 4.48
CA ILE A 177 -11.26 5.52 3.54
C ILE A 177 -12.77 5.27 3.68
N SER A 178 -13.24 4.04 3.55
CA SER A 178 -14.66 3.70 3.67
C SER A 178 -15.24 4.07 5.04
N TYR A 179 -14.49 3.88 6.13
CA TYR A 179 -14.91 4.30 7.46
C TYR A 179 -15.07 5.82 7.59
N CYS A 180 -14.13 6.59 7.04
CA CYS A 180 -14.21 8.05 7.04
C CYS A 180 -15.43 8.53 6.24
N ILE A 181 -15.69 7.95 5.06
CA ILE A 181 -16.88 8.26 4.25
C ILE A 181 -18.15 8.01 5.06
N PHE A 182 -18.25 6.83 5.66
CA PHE A 182 -19.38 6.42 6.48
C PHE A 182 -19.59 7.36 7.67
N SER A 183 -18.52 7.66 8.43
CA SER A 183 -18.57 8.53 9.60
C SER A 183 -19.00 9.95 9.24
N VAL A 184 -18.45 10.50 8.15
CA VAL A 184 -18.84 11.81 7.63
C VAL A 184 -20.31 11.80 7.23
N ARG A 185 -20.78 10.80 6.48
CA ARG A 185 -22.20 10.70 6.09
C ARG A 185 -23.14 10.67 7.30
N ASN A 186 -22.79 9.93 8.36
CA ASN A 186 -23.62 9.86 9.56
C ASN A 186 -23.73 11.19 10.33
N LEU A 187 -22.74 12.07 10.21
CA LEU A 187 -22.84 13.41 10.79
C LEU A 187 -23.91 14.29 10.12
N ARG A 188 -24.41 13.93 8.93
CA ARG A 188 -25.49 14.68 8.26
C ARG A 188 -26.85 14.50 8.94
N ASN A 189 -27.05 13.45 9.74
CA ASN A 189 -28.34 13.13 10.40
C ASN A 189 -28.54 13.84 11.74
N LEU A 190 -27.73 14.86 12.06
CA LEU A 190 -27.91 15.70 13.25
C LEU A 190 -28.97 16.77 12.97
N ASP A 191 -30.26 16.42 13.05
CA ASP A 191 -31.35 17.35 12.71
C ASP A 191 -31.80 18.26 13.88
N ALA A 192 -31.43 17.94 15.13
CA ALA A 192 -31.86 18.71 16.29
C ALA A 192 -30.75 19.62 16.84
N ALA A 193 -30.75 20.90 16.43
CA ALA A 193 -29.97 21.94 17.09
C ALA A 193 -30.53 22.18 18.50
N ILE A 194 -29.85 21.65 19.51
CA ILE A 194 -30.11 22.03 20.91
C ILE A 194 -29.73 23.52 21.05
N GLN A 195 -30.66 24.33 21.54
CA GLN A 195 -30.45 25.77 21.67
C GLN A 195 -29.27 26.05 22.62
N GLY A 196 -28.23 26.73 22.12
CA GLY A 196 -26.99 27.00 22.86
C GLY A 196 -25.85 26.00 22.60
N ASP A 197 -26.11 24.92 21.87
CA ASP A 197 -25.09 23.94 21.49
C ASP A 197 -24.33 24.40 20.23
N ARG A 198 -22.99 24.32 20.30
CA ARG A 198 -22.08 24.62 19.17
C ARG A 198 -21.64 23.36 18.43
N PHE A 199 -21.97 22.17 18.92
CA PHE A 199 -21.62 20.91 18.29
C PHE A 199 -22.10 20.88 16.85
N LEU A 200 -23.37 21.17 16.60
CA LEU A 200 -23.95 21.10 15.26
C LEU A 200 -23.29 22.05 14.24
N PRO A 201 -23.11 23.35 14.54
CA PRO A 201 -22.35 24.27 13.69
C PRO A 201 -20.90 23.82 13.45
N VAL A 202 -20.20 23.37 14.50
CA VAL A 202 -18.81 22.90 14.39
C VAL A 202 -18.71 21.63 13.55
N MET A 203 -19.63 20.68 13.75
CA MET A 203 -19.64 19.42 13.02
C MET A 203 -20.08 19.58 11.57
N ARG A 204 -20.95 20.55 11.23
CA ARG A 204 -21.28 20.87 9.83
C ARG A 204 -20.10 21.47 9.08
N GLU A 205 -19.38 22.39 9.71
CA GLU A 205 -18.17 22.99 9.13
C GLU A 205 -17.07 21.92 8.99
N PHE A 206 -16.82 21.15 10.04
CA PHE A 206 -15.89 20.02 10.02
C PHE A 206 -16.27 18.99 8.96
N HIS A 207 -17.54 18.59 8.88
CA HIS A 207 -18.04 17.67 7.86
C HIS A 207 -17.75 18.21 6.45
N THR A 208 -18.00 19.49 6.20
CA THR A 208 -17.78 20.11 4.89
C THR A 208 -16.30 20.06 4.52
N GLN A 209 -15.43 20.47 5.43
CA GLN A 209 -13.98 20.42 5.23
C GLN A 209 -13.49 18.97 5.08
N ALA A 210 -13.92 18.07 5.94
CA ALA A 210 -13.57 16.66 5.90
C ALA A 210 -14.03 16.02 4.59
N SER A 211 -15.25 16.30 4.12
CA SER A 211 -15.76 15.81 2.83
C SER A 211 -14.89 16.24 1.66
N VAL A 212 -14.48 17.51 1.62
CA VAL A 212 -13.60 18.03 0.55
C VAL A 212 -12.23 17.37 0.62
N ARG A 213 -11.60 17.34 1.80
CA ARG A 213 -10.30 16.69 2.00
C ARG A 213 -10.34 15.20 1.66
N PHE A 214 -11.46 14.58 1.93
CA PHE A 214 -11.68 13.18 1.65
C PHE A 214 -11.84 12.91 0.15
N ALA A 215 -12.63 13.73 -0.55
CA ALA A 215 -12.72 13.66 -2.01
C ALA A 215 -11.33 13.86 -2.66
N GLU A 216 -10.55 14.85 -2.18
CA GLU A 216 -9.16 15.03 -2.63
C GLU A 216 -8.27 13.81 -2.37
N LEU A 217 -8.49 13.10 -1.26
CA LEU A 217 -7.75 11.88 -0.92
C LEU A 217 -8.17 10.70 -1.80
N GLU A 218 -9.46 10.53 -2.03
CA GLU A 218 -10.04 9.52 -2.92
C GLU A 218 -9.53 9.70 -4.36
N ASP A 219 -9.53 10.93 -4.87
CA ASP A 219 -8.95 11.27 -6.18
C ASP A 219 -7.47 10.88 -6.25
N LYS A 220 -6.65 11.28 -5.27
CA LYS A 220 -5.22 10.93 -5.23
C LYS A 220 -4.99 9.42 -5.13
N PHE A 221 -5.84 8.72 -4.40
CA PHE A 221 -5.75 7.28 -4.23
C PHE A 221 -6.12 6.56 -5.53
N GLN A 222 -7.13 7.06 -6.25
CA GLN A 222 -7.49 6.52 -7.56
C GLN A 222 -6.44 6.82 -8.63
N ASP A 223 -5.83 8.01 -8.58
CA ASP A 223 -4.66 8.36 -9.39
C ASP A 223 -3.47 7.45 -9.09
N MET A 224 -3.23 7.14 -7.81
CA MET A 224 -2.20 6.20 -7.38
C MET A 224 -2.47 4.79 -7.94
N LYS A 225 -3.69 4.25 -7.78
CA LYS A 225 -4.09 2.94 -8.34
C LYS A 225 -3.88 2.89 -9.86
N THR A 226 -4.35 3.92 -10.57
CA THR A 226 -4.22 4.03 -12.03
C THR A 226 -2.76 4.16 -12.47
N GLY A 227 -1.96 4.93 -11.71
CA GLY A 227 -0.53 5.10 -11.94
C GLY A 227 0.23 3.79 -11.76
N PHE A 228 -0.07 3.05 -10.69
CA PHE A 228 0.51 1.75 -10.42
C PHE A 228 0.20 0.75 -11.55
N ASP A 229 -1.07 0.61 -11.93
CA ASP A 229 -1.48 -0.27 -13.05
C ASP A 229 -0.74 0.06 -14.35
N ARG A 230 -0.51 1.35 -14.62
CA ARG A 230 0.23 1.78 -15.80
C ARG A 230 1.70 1.36 -15.73
N VAL A 231 2.34 1.46 -14.57
CA VAL A 231 3.74 1.03 -14.37
C VAL A 231 3.85 -0.49 -14.51
N VAL A 232 2.98 -1.24 -13.84
CA VAL A 232 2.94 -2.71 -13.89
C VAL A 232 2.83 -3.19 -15.34
N ARG A 233 1.90 -2.63 -16.12
CA ARG A 233 1.74 -2.94 -17.54
C ARG A 233 2.96 -2.57 -18.39
N LEU A 234 3.65 -1.46 -18.05
CA LEU A 234 4.85 -1.03 -18.77
C LEU A 234 6.00 -2.02 -18.62
N PHE A 235 6.07 -2.72 -17.50
CA PHE A 235 7.05 -3.79 -17.25
C PHE A 235 6.55 -5.20 -17.65
N GLY A 236 5.34 -5.31 -18.20
CA GLY A 236 4.76 -6.57 -18.67
C GLY A 236 4.20 -7.47 -17.57
N GLU A 237 3.97 -6.91 -16.39
CA GLU A 237 3.44 -7.61 -15.22
C GLU A 237 1.91 -7.50 -15.13
N ASP A 238 1.28 -8.29 -14.25
CA ASP A 238 -0.16 -8.27 -13.99
C ASP A 238 -0.48 -7.60 -12.64
N GLY A 239 -1.21 -6.48 -12.66
CA GLY A 239 -1.56 -5.68 -11.47
C GLY A 239 -2.58 -6.34 -10.55
N SER A 240 -3.24 -7.42 -11.02
CA SER A 240 -4.12 -8.24 -10.18
C SER A 240 -3.35 -9.26 -9.32
N VAL A 241 -2.09 -9.53 -9.67
CA VAL A 241 -1.22 -10.51 -9.00
C VAL A 241 -0.11 -9.81 -8.23
N LEU A 242 0.55 -8.82 -8.85
CA LEU A 242 1.72 -8.15 -8.29
C LEU A 242 1.32 -6.95 -7.42
N GLN A 243 1.74 -6.98 -6.15
CA GLN A 243 1.48 -5.88 -5.22
C GLN A 243 2.50 -4.75 -5.36
N ALA A 244 2.13 -3.54 -4.91
CA ALA A 244 2.99 -2.37 -4.99
C ALA A 244 4.32 -2.53 -4.25
N ASP A 245 4.27 -3.07 -3.02
CA ASP A 245 5.47 -3.28 -2.21
C ASP A 245 6.45 -4.28 -2.86
N GLU A 246 5.91 -5.29 -3.55
CA GLU A 246 6.71 -6.28 -4.27
C GLU A 246 7.38 -5.67 -5.50
N LEU A 247 6.61 -4.97 -6.35
CA LEU A 247 7.14 -4.29 -7.54
C LEU A 247 8.24 -3.29 -7.15
N PHE A 248 7.95 -2.39 -6.21
CA PHE A 248 8.91 -1.36 -5.80
C PHE A 248 10.09 -1.95 -5.01
N GLY A 249 9.90 -3.07 -4.31
CA GLY A 249 10.97 -3.83 -3.67
C GLY A 249 12.01 -4.38 -4.67
N ILE A 250 11.57 -4.83 -5.85
CA ILE A 250 12.49 -5.24 -6.93
C ILE A 250 13.39 -4.07 -7.35
N PHE A 251 12.80 -2.89 -7.58
CA PHE A 251 13.56 -1.71 -7.97
C PHE A 251 14.49 -1.21 -6.85
N ASP A 252 14.07 -1.25 -5.60
CA ASP A 252 14.90 -0.87 -4.46
C ASP A 252 16.14 -1.78 -4.34
N SER A 253 15.94 -3.10 -4.44
CA SER A 253 17.03 -4.08 -4.47
C SER A 253 17.99 -3.85 -5.64
N LEU A 254 17.45 -3.60 -6.85
CA LEU A 254 18.25 -3.29 -8.04
C LEU A 254 19.09 -2.03 -7.85
N MET A 255 18.49 -0.95 -7.32
CA MET A 255 19.20 0.30 -7.07
C MET A 255 20.30 0.15 -6.02
N GLY A 256 20.04 -0.63 -4.96
CA GLY A 256 21.05 -1.00 -3.96
C GLY A 256 22.25 -1.71 -4.60
N ALA A 257 21.99 -2.79 -5.33
CA ALA A 257 23.04 -3.55 -6.02
C ALA A 257 23.80 -2.69 -7.05
N PHE A 258 23.11 -1.79 -7.75
CA PHE A 258 23.73 -0.89 -8.71
C PHE A 258 24.66 0.14 -8.03
N ALA A 259 24.25 0.68 -6.88
CA ALA A 259 25.07 1.59 -6.08
C ALA A 259 26.33 0.89 -5.55
N GLU A 260 26.20 -0.35 -5.06
CA GLU A 260 27.32 -1.18 -4.63
C GLU A 260 28.29 -1.47 -5.79
N ALA A 261 27.79 -1.90 -6.95
CA ALA A 261 28.62 -2.18 -8.12
C ALA A 261 29.37 -0.92 -8.59
N ARG A 262 28.74 0.26 -8.51
CA ARG A 262 29.41 1.53 -8.82
C ARG A 262 30.55 1.81 -7.84
N HIS A 263 30.29 1.67 -6.54
CA HIS A 263 31.31 1.85 -5.51
C HIS A 263 32.48 0.87 -5.70
N ASP A 264 32.19 -0.39 -5.98
CA ASP A 264 33.20 -1.43 -6.19
C ASP A 264 34.07 -1.14 -7.42
N ASN A 265 33.48 -0.70 -8.53
CA ASN A 265 34.21 -0.28 -9.72
C ASN A 265 35.13 0.91 -9.46
N GLU A 266 34.66 1.92 -8.72
CA GLU A 266 35.48 3.07 -8.32
C GLU A 266 36.64 2.64 -7.41
N SER A 267 36.38 1.72 -6.47
CA SER A 267 37.39 1.16 -5.58
C SER A 267 38.45 0.34 -6.34
N PHE A 268 38.01 -0.45 -7.33
CA PHE A 268 38.88 -1.27 -8.16
C PHE A 268 39.80 -0.39 -9.00
N ARG A 269 39.25 0.66 -9.63
CA ARG A 269 40.02 1.65 -10.37
C ARG A 269 41.09 2.30 -9.48
N ARG A 270 40.72 2.74 -8.26
CA ARG A 270 41.67 3.35 -7.33
C ARG A 270 42.79 2.39 -6.92
N ARG A 271 42.46 1.14 -6.61
CA ARG A 271 43.45 0.10 -6.28
C ARG A 271 44.39 -0.19 -7.45
N GLN A 272 43.88 -0.18 -8.67
CA GLN A 272 44.69 -0.38 -9.87
C GLN A 272 45.67 0.78 -10.08
N GLU A 273 45.22 2.03 -9.94
CA GLU A 273 46.07 3.22 -10.01
C GLU A 273 47.17 3.23 -8.93
N GLU A 274 46.82 2.83 -7.69
CA GLU A 274 47.79 2.71 -6.60
C GLU A 274 48.85 1.62 -6.88
N LYS A 275 48.45 0.46 -7.42
CA LYS A 275 49.37 -0.61 -7.80
C LYS A 275 50.31 -0.19 -8.93
N GLU A 276 49.80 0.49 -9.95
CA GLU A 276 50.64 1.02 -11.04
C GLU A 276 51.63 2.08 -10.55
N LYS A 277 51.21 2.96 -9.64
CA LYS A 277 52.10 3.95 -9.02
C LYS A 277 53.21 3.28 -8.21
N ARG A 278 52.88 2.26 -7.41
CA ARG A 278 53.88 1.47 -6.65
C ARG A 278 54.85 0.73 -7.58
N ALA A 279 54.35 0.11 -8.63
CA ALA A 279 55.20 -0.59 -9.61
C ALA A 279 56.17 0.38 -10.32
N LYS A 280 55.71 1.57 -10.70
CA LYS A 280 56.58 2.63 -11.28
C LYS A 280 57.66 3.07 -10.29
N GLN A 281 57.30 3.28 -9.02
CA GLN A 281 58.26 3.66 -7.97
C GLN A 281 59.30 2.55 -7.71
N GLU A 282 58.89 1.28 -7.68
CA GLU A 282 59.80 0.16 -7.47
C GLU A 282 60.80 0.00 -8.63
N VAL A 283 60.34 0.16 -9.88
CA VAL A 283 61.21 0.15 -11.07
C VAL A 283 62.20 1.30 -11.04
N GLU A 284 61.76 2.50 -10.67
CA GLU A 284 62.65 3.66 -10.56
C GLU A 284 63.69 3.48 -9.44
N LEU A 285 63.30 2.92 -8.29
CA LEU A 285 64.20 2.64 -7.18
C LEU A 285 65.25 1.58 -7.55
N LYS A 286 64.85 0.52 -8.26
CA LYS A 286 65.77 -0.51 -8.79
C LYS A 286 66.77 0.10 -9.77
N LYS A 287 66.32 0.98 -10.68
CA LYS A 287 67.19 1.69 -11.62
C LYS A 287 68.22 2.56 -10.89
N ARG A 288 67.80 3.38 -9.92
CA ARG A 288 68.71 4.20 -9.09
C ARG A 288 69.73 3.35 -8.32
N THR A 289 69.32 2.19 -7.84
CA THR A 289 70.22 1.29 -7.07
C THR A 289 71.28 0.64 -7.96
N ILE A 290 70.91 0.26 -9.19
CA ILE A 290 71.86 -0.26 -10.20
C ILE A 290 72.82 0.85 -10.65
N ASP A 291 72.31 2.06 -10.92
CA ASP A 291 73.14 3.20 -11.29
C ASP A 291 74.14 3.57 -10.17
N ARG A 292 73.72 3.50 -8.90
CA ARG A 292 74.61 3.71 -7.75
C ARG A 292 75.71 2.65 -7.68
N LYS A 293 75.38 1.37 -7.90
CA LYS A 293 76.35 0.26 -7.93
C LYS A 293 77.34 0.38 -9.10
N ASN A 294 76.89 0.83 -10.27
CA ASN A 294 77.76 1.06 -11.42
C ASN A 294 78.71 2.26 -11.19
N LYS A 295 78.23 3.32 -10.53
CA LYS A 295 79.04 4.50 -10.22
C LYS A 295 80.08 4.24 -9.12
N THR A 296 79.76 3.45 -8.10
CA THR A 296 80.74 3.01 -7.09
C THR A 296 81.74 1.98 -7.64
N GLY A 297 81.32 1.11 -8.56
CA GLY A 297 82.22 0.22 -9.31
C GLY A 297 83.26 0.99 -10.15
N LEU A 298 82.83 2.05 -10.85
CA LEU A 298 83.75 2.94 -11.58
C LEU A 298 84.70 3.69 -10.64
N MET A 299 84.21 4.25 -9.52
CA MET A 299 85.04 4.94 -8.54
C MET A 299 86.09 4.01 -7.88
N SER A 300 85.75 2.73 -7.68
CA SER A 300 86.70 1.71 -7.21
C SER A 300 87.78 1.35 -8.25
N SER A 301 87.46 1.41 -9.54
CA SER A 301 88.45 1.19 -10.62
C SER A 301 89.39 2.39 -10.81
N VAL A 302 88.87 3.62 -10.67
CA VAL A 302 89.67 4.85 -10.75
C VAL A 302 90.59 5.00 -9.53
N ALA A 303 90.12 4.65 -8.33
CA ALA A 303 90.96 4.63 -7.11
C ALA A 303 92.12 3.63 -7.19
N ARG A 304 91.95 2.50 -7.90
CA ARG A 304 93.02 1.52 -8.14
C ARG A 304 94.03 1.99 -9.20
N ASN A 305 93.59 2.70 -10.24
CA ASN A 305 94.49 3.25 -11.27
C ASN A 305 95.26 4.51 -10.82
N LEU A 306 94.80 5.23 -9.80
CA LEU A 306 95.45 6.45 -9.27
C LEU A 306 96.43 6.20 -8.11
N GLY A 307 96.67 4.96 -7.70
CA GLY A 307 97.75 4.63 -6.76
C GLY A 307 97.63 5.24 -5.35
N LEU A 308 96.44 5.70 -4.95
CA LEU A 308 96.20 6.26 -3.62
C LEU A 308 96.01 5.12 -2.60
N LYS A 309 97.11 4.65 -1.99
CA LYS A 309 97.07 3.84 -0.77
C LYS A 309 96.74 4.74 0.42
N SER A 310 95.49 4.79 0.84
CA SER A 310 95.15 5.23 2.20
C SER A 310 95.12 4.03 3.14
N SER A 311 96.12 4.00 4.01
CA SER A 311 96.23 3.12 5.18
C SER A 311 95.13 3.38 6.20
N SER A 312 94.32 2.36 6.51
CA SER A 312 93.84 2.03 7.88
C SER A 312 92.91 0.82 7.87
N PRO A 313 93.19 -0.25 8.65
CA PRO A 313 92.24 -1.30 8.96
C PRO A 313 91.63 -1.04 10.35
N THR A 314 90.54 -0.29 10.41
CA THR A 314 89.73 -0.15 11.63
C THR A 314 88.26 -0.15 11.24
N ASN A 315 87.70 -1.31 10.89
CA ASN A 315 86.26 -1.47 10.64
C ASN A 315 85.75 -2.87 11.04
N GLY A 316 86.27 -3.43 12.14
CA GLY A 316 85.70 -4.62 12.80
C GLY A 316 84.77 -4.27 13.97
N GLY A 317 85.03 -3.17 14.66
CA GLY A 317 84.27 -2.74 15.84
C GLY A 317 82.86 -2.24 15.52
N ASP A 318 82.68 -1.52 14.42
CA ASP A 318 81.38 -0.96 14.02
C ASP A 318 80.40 -2.02 13.52
N LEU A 319 80.89 -3.08 12.86
CA LEU A 319 80.03 -4.21 12.49
C LEU A 319 79.55 -5.00 13.71
N ILE A 320 80.39 -5.19 14.71
CA ILE A 320 80.02 -5.88 15.95
C ILE A 320 79.09 -5.01 16.80
N SER A 321 79.33 -3.69 16.83
CA SER A 321 78.44 -2.70 17.46
C SER A 321 77.05 -2.72 16.83
N ALA A 322 76.96 -2.64 15.50
CA ALA A 322 75.71 -2.63 14.75
C ALA A 322 74.94 -3.97 14.82
N LEU A 323 75.65 -5.11 14.91
CA LEU A 323 75.06 -6.43 15.18
C LEU A 323 74.50 -6.52 16.61
N ARG A 324 75.12 -5.87 17.60
CA ARG A 324 74.68 -5.88 19.00
C ARG A 324 73.54 -4.90 19.28
N THR A 325 73.46 -3.79 18.53
CA THR A 325 72.37 -2.80 18.64
C THR A 325 71.15 -3.12 17.78
N GLY A 326 71.24 -4.12 16.89
CA GLY A 326 70.12 -4.53 16.04
C GLY A 326 69.89 -3.65 14.80
N ASP A 327 70.68 -2.59 14.63
CA ASP A 327 70.58 -1.59 13.54
C ASP A 327 70.87 -2.17 12.15
N VAL A 328 71.48 -3.37 12.09
CA VAL A 328 71.70 -4.14 10.84
C VAL A 328 70.40 -4.75 10.30
N PHE A 329 69.40 -4.96 11.15
CA PHE A 329 68.09 -5.46 10.75
C PHE A 329 67.13 -4.27 10.63
N GLY A 330 67.08 -3.66 9.45
CA GLY A 330 66.19 -2.52 9.19
C GLY A 330 64.75 -2.81 9.61
N GLU A 331 64.08 -1.80 10.15
CA GLU A 331 62.68 -1.79 10.59
C GLU A 331 61.72 -2.23 9.46
N ASN A 332 61.52 -3.53 9.34
CA ASN A 332 60.44 -4.18 8.58
C ASN A 332 60.13 -5.53 9.25
N MET A 333 60.01 -5.50 10.58
CA MET A 333 59.54 -6.62 11.43
C MET A 333 58.58 -6.04 12.50
N ALA A 334 57.62 -5.22 12.06
CA ALA A 334 56.46 -4.80 12.87
C ALA A 334 55.25 -4.63 11.95
#